data_AF-A0A671RLM4-F1
#
_entry.id   AF-A0A671RLM4-F1
#
_cell.length_a   1.000
_cell.length_b   1.000
_cell.length_c   1.000
_cell.angle_alpha   90.00
_cell.angle_beta   90.00
_cell.angle_gamma   90.00
#
_symmetry.space_group_name_H-M   'P 1'
#
loop_
_entity.id
_entity.type
_entity.pdbx_description
1 polymer ?
#
loop_
_entity_poly.entity_id
_entity_poly.type
_entity_poly.pdbx_seq_one_letter_code
_entity_poly.pdbx_strand_id
1 'polypeptide(L)'
;MHLYHCTVYAIWTLLRSLELLDLAHNQLQNLPSALFMLHKLRHLLLAGNLLEELPAEIGALALLSELDLSANRLERLPKELFESCTELRNLNVANNSLGSLPAGFGGLTQLSRLDVRGNSLEELPVELGCCFGLHGGGLLVGNWLLHTLSRQVRDVLQHPSSCPSSEPPS
;
A
#
# COMPACT_ATOMS: atom_id res chain seq x y z
N MET A 1 9.89 -28.71 18.89
CA MET A 1 9.43 -27.56 18.07
C MET A 1 9.50 -26.19 18.79
N HIS A 2 9.49 -26.10 20.12
CA HIS A 2 9.49 -24.79 20.82
C HIS A 2 10.81 -23.99 20.77
N LEU A 3 11.96 -24.62 20.53
CA LEU A 3 13.25 -23.92 20.48
C LEU A 3 13.47 -23.09 19.20
N TYR A 4 12.93 -23.53 18.06
CA TYR A 4 13.02 -22.82 16.78
C TYR A 4 12.15 -21.55 16.75
N HIS A 5 11.02 -21.58 17.45
CA HIS A 5 10.11 -20.43 17.54
C HIS A 5 10.73 -19.30 18.37
N CYS A 6 11.40 -19.63 19.49
CA CYS A 6 12.09 -18.62 20.31
C CYS A 6 13.26 -17.95 19.58
N THR A 7 14.08 -18.69 18.83
CA THR A 7 15.22 -18.09 18.12
C THR A 7 14.80 -17.21 16.96
N VAL A 8 13.77 -17.59 16.20
CA VAL A 8 13.24 -16.74 15.11
C VAL A 8 12.62 -15.47 15.67
N TYR A 9 11.75 -15.54 16.69
CA TYR A 9 11.19 -14.35 17.33
C TYR A 9 12.26 -13.44 17.94
N ALA A 10 13.33 -14.01 18.52
CA ALA A 10 14.42 -13.22 19.09
C ALA A 10 15.12 -12.34 18.03
N ILE A 11 15.30 -12.82 16.80
CA ILE A 11 15.94 -12.05 15.73
C ILE A 11 15.14 -10.78 15.41
N TRP A 12 13.81 -10.88 15.27
CA TRP A 12 12.95 -9.72 15.01
C TRP A 12 13.00 -8.69 16.15
N THR A 13 13.13 -9.14 17.40
CA THR A 13 13.27 -8.24 18.55
C THR A 13 14.61 -7.52 18.63
N LEU A 14 15.64 -8.01 17.93
CA LEU A 14 16.97 -7.39 17.85
C LEU A 14 17.08 -6.40 16.69
N LEU A 15 16.20 -6.49 15.69
CA LEU A 15 16.20 -5.66 14.49
C LEU A 15 15.34 -4.38 14.63
N ARG A 16 15.13 -3.88 15.85
CA ARG A 16 14.24 -2.72 16.11
C ARG A 16 14.66 -1.42 15.41
N SER A 17 15.89 -1.33 14.91
CA SER A 17 16.39 -0.20 14.13
C SER A 17 16.38 -0.44 12.63
N LEU A 18 15.83 -1.56 12.15
CA LEU A 18 15.79 -1.88 10.73
C LEU A 18 14.85 -0.92 10.01
N GLU A 19 15.37 -0.27 8.97
CA GLU A 19 14.62 0.66 8.12
C GLU A 19 14.26 0.04 6.76
N LEU A 20 15.01 -0.96 6.30
CA LEU A 20 14.77 -1.65 5.04
C LEU A 20 14.77 -3.16 5.26
N LEU A 21 13.70 -3.81 4.83
CA LEU A 21 13.55 -5.26 4.82
C LEU A 21 13.17 -5.71 3.41
N ASP A 22 14.10 -6.41 2.76
CA ASP A 22 13.88 -7.01 1.47
C ASP A 22 13.71 -8.53 1.61
N LEU A 23 12.53 -8.99 1.23
CA LEU A 23 12.11 -10.39 1.20
C LEU A 23 11.52 -10.73 -0.17
N ALA A 24 11.84 -9.95 -1.21
CA ALA A 24 11.36 -10.17 -2.55
C ALA A 24 11.86 -11.49 -3.15
N HIS A 25 11.09 -12.04 -4.09
CA HIS A 25 11.38 -13.24 -4.86
C HIS A 25 11.64 -14.49 -4.00
N ASN A 26 10.83 -14.64 -2.95
CA ASN A 26 10.79 -15.84 -2.11
C ASN A 26 9.48 -16.62 -2.36
N GLN A 27 9.22 -17.62 -1.52
CA GLN A 27 7.99 -18.43 -1.57
C GLN A 27 7.12 -18.20 -0.33
N LEU A 28 7.14 -16.98 0.21
CA LEU A 28 6.39 -16.65 1.43
C LEU A 28 4.89 -16.70 1.13
N GLN A 29 4.17 -17.53 1.89
CA GLN A 29 2.71 -17.57 1.88
C GLN A 29 2.11 -16.70 2.99
N ASN A 30 2.85 -16.51 4.09
CA ASN A 30 2.43 -15.75 5.25
C ASN A 30 3.60 -14.92 5.79
N LEU A 31 3.28 -13.80 6.44
CA LEU A 31 4.24 -12.96 7.16
C LEU A 31 4.17 -13.24 8.67
N PRO A 32 5.30 -13.41 9.37
CA PRO A 32 5.29 -13.62 10.81
C PRO A 32 4.84 -12.34 11.52
N SER A 33 4.00 -12.47 12.55
CA SER A 33 3.50 -11.31 13.31
C SER A 33 4.61 -10.44 13.91
N ALA A 34 5.77 -11.03 14.19
CA ALA A 34 6.95 -10.33 14.68
C ALA A 34 7.51 -9.28 13.70
N LEU A 35 7.27 -9.41 12.39
CA LEU A 35 7.67 -8.43 11.38
C LEU A 35 7.04 -7.07 11.68
N PHE A 36 5.79 -7.05 12.14
CA PHE A 36 5.04 -5.82 12.44
C PHE A 36 5.47 -5.13 13.74
N MET A 37 6.43 -5.71 14.47
CA MET A 37 7.10 -5.05 15.61
C MET A 37 8.27 -4.14 15.18
N LEU A 38 8.62 -4.15 13.88
CA LEU A 38 9.68 -3.32 13.32
C LEU A 38 9.18 -1.90 13.05
N HIS A 39 8.78 -1.17 14.08
CA HIS A 39 8.13 0.15 13.96
C HIS A 39 8.98 1.25 13.28
N LYS A 40 10.29 1.00 13.06
CA LYS A 40 11.19 1.91 12.33
C LYS A 40 11.30 1.58 10.83
N LEU A 41 10.61 0.55 10.36
CA LEU A 41 10.69 0.13 8.97
C LEU A 41 10.11 1.20 8.04
N ARG A 42 10.88 1.52 7.00
CA ARG A 42 10.55 2.52 5.96
C ARG A 42 10.36 1.86 4.60
N HIS A 43 11.07 0.78 4.32
CA HIS A 43 10.99 0.04 3.06
C HIS A 43 10.72 -1.43 3.35
N LEU A 44 9.61 -1.94 2.84
CA LEU A 44 9.24 -3.35 2.91
C LEU A 44 9.03 -3.89 1.49
N LEU A 45 9.96 -4.71 1.03
CA LEU A 45 9.90 -5.30 -0.31
C LEU A 45 9.51 -6.78 -0.19
N LEU A 46 8.34 -7.10 -0.71
CA LEU A 46 7.70 -8.41 -0.67
C LEU A 46 7.29 -8.90 -2.07
N ALA A 47 7.82 -8.26 -3.12
CA ALA A 47 7.50 -8.57 -4.50
C ALA A 47 7.79 -10.04 -4.85
N GLY A 48 6.98 -10.67 -5.70
CA GLY A 48 7.25 -12.02 -6.21
C GLY A 48 7.20 -13.11 -5.14
N ASN A 49 6.23 -13.04 -4.23
CA ASN A 49 5.94 -14.06 -3.22
C ASN A 49 4.59 -14.74 -3.51
N LEU A 50 4.05 -15.50 -2.54
CA LEU A 50 2.80 -16.24 -2.65
C LEU A 50 1.77 -15.77 -1.62
N LEU A 51 1.84 -14.50 -1.20
CA LEU A 51 0.96 -13.94 -0.17
C LEU A 51 -0.48 -13.87 -0.69
N GLU A 52 -1.40 -14.51 0.01
CA GLU A 52 -2.84 -14.48 -0.28
C GLU A 52 -3.55 -13.36 0.51
N GLU A 53 -2.99 -13.01 1.68
CA GLU A 53 -3.46 -11.92 2.52
C GLU A 53 -2.31 -11.06 3.06
N LEU A 54 -2.63 -9.79 3.32
CA LEU A 54 -1.79 -8.90 4.11
C LEU A 54 -2.52 -8.66 5.45
N PRO A 55 -1.90 -9.01 6.59
CA PRO A 55 -2.56 -8.92 7.89
C PRO A 55 -2.74 -7.46 8.33
N ALA A 56 -3.76 -7.19 9.16
CA ALA A 56 -4.11 -5.86 9.64
C ALA A 56 -2.98 -5.18 10.44
N GLU A 57 -2.10 -5.99 11.04
CA GLU A 57 -0.90 -5.58 11.76
C GLU A 57 0.06 -4.74 10.91
N ILE A 58 -0.06 -4.73 9.58
CA ILE A 58 0.69 -3.80 8.72
C ILE A 58 0.52 -2.34 9.15
N GLY A 59 -0.65 -1.98 9.72
CA GLY A 59 -0.89 -0.64 10.25
C GLY A 59 0.06 -0.24 11.39
N ALA A 60 0.73 -1.19 12.05
CA ALA A 60 1.75 -0.90 13.06
C ALA A 60 3.06 -0.34 12.48
N LEU A 61 3.25 -0.41 11.15
CA LEU A 61 4.40 0.14 10.44
C LEU A 61 4.12 1.57 9.95
N ALA A 62 3.81 2.48 10.88
CA ALA A 62 3.38 3.85 10.54
C ALA A 62 4.44 4.69 9.80
N LEU A 63 5.73 4.32 9.88
CA LEU A 63 6.85 5.00 9.21
C LEU A 63 7.15 4.46 7.79
N LEU A 64 6.34 3.50 7.33
CA LEU A 64 6.53 2.88 6.03
C LEU A 64 6.35 3.92 4.92
N SER A 65 7.38 4.07 4.10
CA SER A 65 7.41 4.99 2.96
C SER A 65 7.30 4.24 1.62
N GLU A 66 7.79 3.00 1.57
CA GLU A 66 7.73 2.16 0.39
C GLU A 66 7.27 0.75 0.76
N LEU A 67 6.24 0.29 0.05
CA LEU A 67 5.70 -1.06 0.17
C LEU A 67 5.56 -1.66 -1.23
N ASP A 68 6.32 -2.73 -1.49
CA ASP A 68 6.18 -3.50 -2.73
C ASP A 68 5.59 -4.88 -2.42
N LEU A 69 4.35 -5.09 -2.86
CA LEU A 69 3.59 -6.34 -2.78
C LEU A 69 3.31 -6.91 -4.18
N SER A 70 4.01 -6.44 -5.21
CA SER A 70 3.74 -6.85 -6.58
C SER A 70 3.99 -8.34 -6.81
N ALA A 71 3.31 -8.92 -7.79
CA ALA A 71 3.43 -10.34 -8.11
C ALA A 71 3.21 -11.26 -6.88
N ASN A 72 2.10 -11.04 -6.18
CA ASN A 72 1.58 -11.90 -5.12
C ASN A 72 0.18 -12.43 -5.52
N ARG A 73 -0.61 -12.92 -4.57
CA ARG A 73 -1.96 -13.48 -4.79
C ARG A 73 -3.03 -12.74 -3.96
N LEU A 74 -2.78 -11.47 -3.63
CA LEU A 74 -3.65 -10.70 -2.76
C LEU A 74 -5.00 -10.46 -3.43
N GLU A 75 -6.10 -10.79 -2.75
CA GLU A 75 -7.46 -10.49 -3.20
C GLU A 75 -8.00 -9.18 -2.61
N ARG A 76 -7.45 -8.76 -1.46
CA ARG A 76 -7.83 -7.55 -0.75
C ARG A 76 -6.64 -6.94 -0.02
N LEU A 77 -6.73 -5.66 0.31
CA LEU A 77 -5.80 -4.98 1.21
C LEU A 77 -6.51 -4.63 2.52
N PRO A 78 -5.84 -4.75 3.68
CA PRO A 78 -6.42 -4.35 4.96
C PRO A 78 -6.59 -2.83 5.01
N LYS A 79 -7.71 -2.36 5.57
CA LYS A 79 -7.98 -0.91 5.72
C LYS A 79 -6.95 -0.23 6.61
N GLU A 80 -6.37 -0.97 7.55
CA GLU A 80 -5.36 -0.51 8.50
C GLU A 80 -4.10 0.04 7.81
N LEU A 81 -3.76 -0.48 6.62
CA LEU A 81 -2.69 0.07 5.77
C LEU A 81 -2.97 1.54 5.40
N PHE A 82 -4.22 1.87 5.09
CA PHE A 82 -4.64 3.20 4.64
C PHE A 82 -4.96 4.13 5.81
N GLU A 83 -5.40 3.57 6.93
CA GLU A 83 -5.68 4.32 8.16
C GLU A 83 -4.39 4.74 8.90
N SER A 84 -3.33 3.93 8.84
CA SER A 84 -2.16 4.10 9.73
C SER A 84 -0.85 4.45 9.03
N CYS A 85 -0.61 4.01 7.79
CA CYS A 85 0.67 4.24 7.09
C CYS A 85 0.67 5.57 6.33
N THR A 86 0.47 6.69 7.04
CA THR A 86 0.33 8.03 6.42
C THR A 86 1.60 8.55 5.74
N GLU A 87 2.76 7.96 6.04
CA GLU A 87 4.07 8.30 5.44
C GLU A 87 4.34 7.58 4.10
N LEU A 88 3.39 6.75 3.64
CA LEU A 88 3.56 5.94 2.44
C LEU A 88 3.63 6.84 1.20
N ARG A 89 4.74 6.73 0.46
CA ARG A 89 5.00 7.46 -0.78
C ARG A 89 4.84 6.57 -2.00
N ASN A 90 5.23 5.31 -1.87
CA ASN A 90 5.24 4.33 -2.96
C ASN A 90 4.51 3.06 -2.51
N LEU A 91 3.40 2.75 -3.18
CA LEU A 91 2.66 1.50 -3.01
C LEU A 91 2.61 0.76 -4.34
N ASN A 92 3.25 -0.41 -4.41
CA ASN A 92 3.18 -1.28 -5.57
C ASN A 92 2.41 -2.54 -5.20
N VAL A 93 1.23 -2.72 -5.79
CA VAL A 93 0.38 -3.90 -5.63
C VAL A 93 0.06 -4.53 -6.99
N ALA A 94 0.89 -4.25 -8.00
CA ALA A 94 0.68 -4.75 -9.35
C ALA A 94 0.74 -6.28 -9.42
N ASN A 95 0.04 -6.88 -10.38
CA ASN A 95 -0.01 -8.33 -10.61
C ASN A 95 -0.44 -9.09 -9.34
N ASN A 96 -1.61 -8.73 -8.83
CA ASN A 96 -2.32 -9.43 -7.76
C ASN A 96 -3.75 -9.76 -8.25
N SER A 97 -4.64 -10.18 -7.36
CA SER A 97 -6.03 -10.52 -7.66
C SER A 97 -7.01 -9.53 -7.02
N LEU A 98 -6.62 -8.28 -6.81
CA LEU A 98 -7.46 -7.29 -6.12
C LEU A 98 -8.72 -7.02 -6.93
N GLY A 99 -9.90 -7.24 -6.33
CA GLY A 99 -11.20 -6.91 -6.94
C GLY A 99 -11.65 -5.47 -6.64
N SER A 100 -11.20 -4.91 -5.53
CA SER A 100 -11.43 -3.51 -5.16
C SER A 100 -10.27 -2.99 -4.32
N LEU A 101 -10.18 -1.67 -4.19
CA LEU A 101 -9.30 -1.01 -3.23
C LEU A 101 -10.16 -0.51 -2.06
N PRO A 102 -9.69 -0.62 -0.81
CA PRO A 102 -10.45 -0.14 0.35
C PRO A 102 -10.57 1.38 0.36
N ALA A 103 -11.59 1.89 1.05
CA ALA A 103 -11.69 3.30 1.38
C ALA A 103 -10.53 3.72 2.33
N GLY A 104 -10.21 5.01 2.35
CA GLY A 104 -9.18 5.56 3.25
C GLY A 104 -7.93 6.12 2.56
N PHE A 105 -7.85 6.09 1.22
CA PHE A 105 -6.77 6.74 0.47
C PHE A 105 -6.62 8.25 0.79
N GLY A 106 -7.68 8.90 1.26
CA GLY A 106 -7.61 10.30 1.71
C GLY A 106 -6.63 10.53 2.87
N GLY A 107 -6.27 9.50 3.65
CA GLY A 107 -5.24 9.58 4.68
C GLY A 107 -3.80 9.51 4.13
N LEU A 108 -3.61 8.94 2.94
CA LEU A 108 -2.29 8.75 2.31
C LEU A 108 -1.84 10.00 1.55
N THR A 109 -1.78 11.13 2.25
CA THR A 109 -1.48 12.45 1.66
C THR A 109 -0.07 12.54 1.04
N GLN A 110 0.86 11.68 1.46
CA GLN A 110 2.22 11.60 0.93
C GLN A 110 2.35 10.67 -0.27
N LEU A 111 1.30 9.94 -0.64
CA LEU A 111 1.36 8.95 -1.70
C LEU A 111 1.61 9.62 -3.05
N SER A 112 2.72 9.23 -3.67
CA SER A 112 3.20 9.78 -4.93
C SER A 112 3.22 8.76 -6.06
N ARG A 113 3.27 7.48 -5.72
CA ARG A 113 3.25 6.38 -6.67
C ARG A 113 2.36 5.25 -6.19
N LEU A 114 1.40 4.88 -7.03
CA LEU A 114 0.50 3.76 -6.82
C LEU A 114 0.46 2.91 -8.09
N ASP A 115 0.92 1.67 -8.00
CA ASP A 115 0.82 0.71 -9.11
C ASP A 115 -0.17 -0.40 -8.78
N VAL A 116 -1.26 -0.45 -9.55
CA VAL A 116 -2.35 -1.43 -9.40
C VAL A 116 -2.56 -2.22 -10.70
N ARG A 117 -1.65 -2.13 -11.67
CA ARG A 117 -1.75 -2.86 -12.95
C ARG A 117 -1.83 -4.37 -12.72
N GLY A 118 -2.50 -5.09 -13.61
CA GLY A 118 -2.60 -6.55 -13.50
C GLY A 118 -3.41 -7.04 -12.30
N ASN A 119 -4.37 -6.24 -11.83
CA ASN A 119 -5.42 -6.65 -10.89
C ASN A 119 -6.78 -6.71 -11.60
N SER A 120 -7.81 -7.15 -10.88
CA SER A 120 -9.20 -7.28 -11.35
C SER A 120 -10.09 -6.14 -10.84
N LEU A 121 -9.53 -4.95 -10.63
CA LEU A 121 -10.24 -3.78 -10.12
C LEU A 121 -11.27 -3.29 -11.12
N GLU A 122 -12.54 -3.14 -10.74
CA GLU A 122 -13.59 -2.56 -11.60
C GLU A 122 -13.63 -1.03 -11.54
N GLU A 123 -13.35 -0.48 -10.36
CA GLU A 123 -13.36 0.94 -10.07
C GLU A 123 -12.21 1.34 -9.15
N LEU A 124 -12.02 2.64 -9.01
CA LEU A 124 -11.03 3.23 -8.11
C LEU A 124 -11.72 4.16 -7.11
N PRO A 125 -11.29 4.15 -5.83
CA PRO A 125 -11.88 4.98 -4.80
C PRO A 125 -11.72 6.46 -5.14
N VAL A 126 -12.80 7.24 -4.97
CA VAL A 126 -12.82 8.68 -5.28
C VAL A 126 -11.80 9.46 -4.44
N GLU A 127 -11.47 8.94 -3.26
CA GLU A 127 -10.49 9.46 -2.31
C GLU A 127 -9.06 9.46 -2.86
N LEU A 128 -8.76 8.74 -3.96
CA LEU A 128 -7.48 8.88 -4.66
C LEU A 128 -7.26 10.31 -5.17
N GLY A 129 -8.33 11.08 -5.42
CA GLY A 129 -8.24 12.50 -5.73
C GLY A 129 -7.67 13.35 -4.59
N CYS A 130 -7.65 12.86 -3.36
CA CYS A 130 -7.06 13.54 -2.20
C CYS A 130 -5.56 13.27 -2.04
N CYS A 131 -5.00 12.30 -2.78
CA CYS A 131 -3.56 12.00 -2.77
C CYS A 131 -2.83 13.03 -3.64
N PHE A 132 -2.53 14.21 -3.08
CA PHE A 132 -1.92 15.32 -3.84
C PHE A 132 -0.58 14.96 -4.50
N GLY A 133 0.19 14.06 -3.89
CA GLY A 133 1.47 13.61 -4.45
C GLY A 133 1.31 12.70 -5.67
N LEU A 134 0.14 12.12 -5.91
CA LEU A 134 -0.14 11.14 -6.98
C LEU A 134 -0.35 11.84 -8.34
N HIS A 135 0.42 12.88 -8.62
CA HIS A 135 0.39 13.66 -9.85
C HIS A 135 1.42 13.15 -10.88
N GLY A 136 1.25 13.52 -12.16
CA GLY A 136 2.29 13.35 -13.18
C GLY A 136 2.57 11.89 -13.60
N GLY A 137 1.55 11.02 -13.54
CA GLY A 137 1.69 9.60 -13.90
C GLY A 137 2.10 8.69 -12.74
N GLY A 138 2.03 9.18 -11.50
CA GLY A 138 2.24 8.37 -10.29
C GLY A 138 1.23 7.24 -10.12
N LEU A 139 0.01 7.38 -10.67
CA LEU A 139 -0.98 6.32 -10.74
C LEU A 139 -0.76 5.45 -11.98
N LEU A 140 -0.33 4.22 -11.77
CA LEU A 140 -0.16 3.20 -12.80
C LEU A 140 -1.34 2.23 -12.73
N VAL A 141 -2.22 2.33 -13.72
CA VAL A 141 -3.44 1.52 -13.85
C VAL A 141 -3.53 0.90 -15.25
N GLY A 142 -4.37 -0.12 -15.41
CA GLY A 142 -4.68 -0.64 -16.75
C GLY A 142 -5.36 0.42 -17.60
N ASN A 143 -5.03 0.47 -18.90
CA ASN A 143 -5.55 1.49 -19.83
C ASN A 143 -7.09 1.59 -19.85
N TRP A 144 -7.78 0.46 -19.61
CA TRP A 144 -9.24 0.42 -19.57
C TRP A 144 -9.81 1.12 -18.32
N LEU A 145 -9.11 1.07 -17.19
CA LEU A 145 -9.53 1.63 -15.90
C LEU A 145 -9.45 3.17 -15.90
N LEU A 146 -8.62 3.76 -16.77
CA LEU A 146 -8.58 5.20 -16.98
C LEU A 146 -9.92 5.76 -17.48
N HIS A 147 -10.74 4.93 -18.14
CA HIS A 147 -12.06 5.33 -18.63
C HIS A 147 -13.13 5.29 -17.53
N THR A 148 -13.01 4.38 -16.55
CA THR A 148 -13.92 4.27 -15.39
C THR A 148 -13.59 5.27 -14.28
N LEU A 149 -12.44 5.94 -14.33
CA LEU A 149 -12.12 7.05 -13.44
C LEU A 149 -13.21 8.13 -13.46
N SER A 150 -13.64 8.56 -12.27
CA SER A 150 -14.47 9.74 -12.12
C SER A 150 -13.75 10.97 -12.70
N ARG A 151 -14.51 11.96 -13.18
CA ARG A 151 -13.93 13.23 -13.68
C ARG A 151 -12.98 13.84 -12.65
N GLN A 152 -13.34 13.81 -11.37
CA GLN A 152 -12.51 14.33 -10.28
C GLN A 152 -11.14 13.65 -10.20
N VAL A 153 -11.09 12.31 -10.24
CA VAL A 153 -9.80 11.59 -10.19
C VAL A 153 -9.01 11.84 -11.48
N ARG A 154 -9.67 11.89 -12.64
CA ARG A 154 -9.01 12.21 -13.92
C ARG A 154 -8.44 13.63 -13.95
N ASP A 155 -9.17 14.61 -13.43
CA ASP A 155 -8.76 16.01 -13.38
C ASP A 155 -7.60 16.20 -12.40
N VAL A 156 -7.59 15.54 -11.25
CA VAL A 156 -6.44 15.57 -10.31
C VAL A 156 -5.18 14.94 -10.94
N LEU A 157 -5.34 13.88 -11.74
CA LEU A 157 -4.22 13.25 -12.45
C LEU A 157 -3.68 14.10 -13.62
N GLN A 158 -4.50 14.97 -14.22
CA GLN A 158 -4.15 15.78 -15.40
C GLN A 158 -3.86 17.26 -15.09
N HIS A 159 -4.45 17.83 -14.05
CA HIS A 159 -4.45 19.25 -13.74
C HIS A 159 -4.24 19.52 -12.23
N PRO A 160 -3.03 19.95 -11.81
CA PRO A 160 -2.58 20.00 -10.42
C PRO A 160 -3.15 21.15 -9.56
N SER A 161 -4.20 21.87 -9.97
CA SER A 161 -4.58 23.15 -9.35
C SER A 161 -6.07 23.38 -9.08
N SER A 162 -6.91 22.34 -9.08
CA SER A 162 -8.34 22.50 -8.76
C SER A 162 -8.81 21.49 -7.72
N CYS A 163 -8.71 21.87 -6.45
CA CYS A 163 -9.66 21.38 -5.44
C CYS A 163 -10.76 22.43 -5.24
N PRO A 164 -12.03 22.02 -5.08
CA PRO A 164 -13.03 22.85 -4.45
C PRO A 164 -12.66 22.97 -2.97
N SER A 165 -12.50 24.19 -2.50
CA SER A 165 -12.32 24.51 -1.09
C SER A 165 -13.48 23.94 -0.27
N SER A 166 -13.15 23.24 0.80
CA SER A 166 -14.06 22.94 1.90
C SER A 166 -14.37 24.25 2.63
N GLU A 167 -15.25 25.08 2.07
CA GLU A 167 -15.93 26.12 2.84
C GLU A 167 -17.22 25.53 3.42
N PRO A 168 -17.41 25.54 4.75
CA PRO A 168 -18.67 25.16 5.35
C PRO A 168 -19.74 26.23 5.02
N PRO A 169 -21.01 25.83 4.80
CA PRO A 169 -22.07 26.80 4.55
C PRO A 169 -22.28 27.66 5.79
N SER A 170 -22.24 28.99 5.57
CA SER A 170 -22.62 30.05 6.50
C SER A 170 -24.09 30.00 6.90
#